data_AF-A0A918KQ94-F1
#
_entry.id   AF-A0A918KQ94-F1
#
_cell.length_a   1.000
_cell.length_b   1.000
_cell.length_c   1.000
_cell.angle_alpha   90.00
_cell.angle_beta   90.00
_cell.angle_gamma   90.00
#
_symmetry.space_group_name_H-M   'P 1'
#
loop_
_entity.id
_entity.type
_entity.pdbx_description
1 polymer ?
#
loop_
_entity_poly.entity_id
_entity_poly.type
_entity_poly.pdbx_seq_one_letter_code
_entity_poly.pdbx_strand_id
1 'polypeptide(L)'
;MTQALVTPPDASTTPLKFADAGRTDLADLVDLERYPIHDPDSPAWADLITRVKADLDRDGCSVLPAFLTGAGLAQAKQETNALAPKAFFQHLRCNIYNTEPDDRLADDDPRQLFFERSSGFVTRDTIPADTALQRIYVSPGMKRFVAECNDQPEVFEYADPFAGLVINTMPPGTQQPWHYDTNEFITTIMTQSPDEGGVFQYCPNIRTPGNENLDGVGRVLRGDDTSPIKELRLRPGDLQMFRGRYSLHQVSRVRGDTARLTAVLAYAKKPGVVGPVERTRQLYGRVSEAHILAERAQADSYDGLIR
;
A
#
# COMPACT_ATOMS: atom_id res chain seq x y z
N MET A 1 -60.41 -14.03 14.43
CA MET A 1 -59.35 -13.02 14.27
C MET A 1 -58.06 -13.74 13.92
N THR A 2 -57.77 -13.83 12.63
CA THR A 2 -56.59 -14.53 12.10
C THR A 2 -55.47 -13.50 12.00
N GLN A 3 -54.47 -13.60 12.89
CA GLN A 3 -53.26 -12.77 12.78
C GLN A 3 -52.45 -13.25 11.59
N ALA A 4 -52.32 -12.40 10.58
CA ALA A 4 -51.38 -12.59 9.49
C ALA A 4 -49.96 -12.43 10.03
N LEU A 5 -49.15 -13.49 9.90
CA LEU A 5 -47.71 -13.44 10.12
C LEU A 5 -47.10 -12.53 9.06
N VAL A 6 -46.55 -11.41 9.49
CA VAL A 6 -45.76 -10.50 8.64
C VAL A 6 -44.41 -11.17 8.41
N THR A 7 -44.18 -11.66 7.20
CA THR A 7 -42.86 -12.12 6.75
C THR A 7 -41.94 -10.90 6.65
N PRO A 8 -40.74 -10.90 7.27
CA PRO A 8 -39.80 -9.80 7.12
C PRO A 8 -39.34 -9.69 5.66
N PRO A 9 -39.01 -8.48 5.18
CA PRO A 9 -38.54 -8.29 3.81
C PRO A 9 -37.25 -9.08 3.59
N ASP A 10 -37.25 -9.86 2.51
CA ASP A 10 -36.15 -10.68 2.04
C ASP A 10 -34.90 -9.80 1.89
N ALA A 11 -33.89 -10.02 2.74
CA ALA A 11 -32.62 -9.36 2.62
C ALA A 11 -32.01 -9.82 1.29
N SER A 12 -31.96 -8.93 0.29
CA SER A 12 -31.34 -9.12 -1.01
C SER A 12 -30.17 -10.11 -0.94
N THR A 13 -30.41 -11.36 -1.27
CA THR A 13 -29.41 -12.43 -1.26
C THR A 13 -28.60 -12.32 -2.55
N THR A 14 -27.84 -11.23 -2.70
CA THR A 14 -26.75 -11.23 -3.67
C THR A 14 -25.77 -12.29 -3.18
N PRO A 15 -25.50 -13.36 -3.95
CA PRO A 15 -24.60 -14.41 -3.50
C PRO A 15 -23.21 -13.82 -3.22
N LEU A 16 -22.64 -14.19 -2.07
CA LEU A 16 -21.29 -13.77 -1.68
C LEU A 16 -20.29 -14.19 -2.77
N LYS A 17 -19.48 -13.23 -3.22
CA LYS A 17 -18.38 -13.48 -4.16
C LYS A 17 -17.08 -13.54 -3.35
N PHE A 18 -16.59 -14.76 -3.11
CA PHE A 18 -15.30 -14.94 -2.44
C PHE A 18 -14.12 -14.59 -3.36
N ALA A 19 -13.02 -14.18 -2.75
CA ALA A 19 -11.71 -14.11 -3.39
C ALA A 19 -11.33 -15.50 -3.92
N ASP A 20 -10.98 -15.54 -5.19
CA ASP A 20 -10.71 -16.76 -5.93
C ASP A 20 -9.46 -16.55 -6.78
N ALA A 21 -8.37 -17.23 -6.42
CA ALA A 21 -7.09 -17.12 -7.10
C ALA A 21 -7.08 -17.76 -8.51
N GLY A 22 -8.19 -18.37 -8.96
CA GLY A 22 -8.40 -18.82 -10.33
C GLY A 22 -9.28 -17.88 -11.17
N ARG A 23 -9.88 -16.84 -10.58
CA ARG A 23 -10.83 -15.96 -11.26
C ARG A 23 -10.15 -14.70 -11.79
N THR A 24 -10.24 -14.49 -13.11
CA THR A 24 -9.74 -13.30 -13.79
C THR A 24 -10.79 -12.20 -13.93
N ASP A 25 -12.08 -12.55 -13.99
CA ASP A 25 -13.15 -11.58 -14.12
C ASP A 25 -13.37 -10.77 -12.83
N LEU A 26 -13.17 -9.46 -12.97
CA LEU A 26 -13.36 -8.43 -11.95
C LEU A 26 -14.23 -7.28 -12.47
N ALA A 27 -15.05 -7.48 -13.51
CA ALA A 27 -15.80 -6.40 -14.17
C ALA A 27 -16.78 -5.66 -13.22
N ASP A 28 -17.20 -6.31 -12.13
CA ASP A 28 -18.02 -5.66 -11.09
C ASP A 28 -17.21 -4.73 -10.17
N LEU A 29 -15.88 -4.87 -10.12
CA LEU A 29 -14.99 -4.12 -9.23
C LEU A 29 -14.05 -3.15 -9.97
N VAL A 30 -13.50 -3.57 -11.10
CA VAL A 30 -12.47 -2.86 -11.88
C VAL A 30 -13.03 -2.42 -13.22
N ASP A 31 -12.67 -1.20 -13.65
CA ASP A 31 -12.97 -0.72 -15.01
C ASP A 31 -12.10 -1.48 -16.03
N LEU A 32 -12.56 -2.67 -16.41
CA LEU A 32 -11.85 -3.57 -17.33
C LEU A 32 -11.87 -3.10 -18.78
N GLU A 33 -12.74 -2.15 -19.14
CA GLU A 33 -12.71 -1.50 -20.45
C GLU A 33 -11.50 -0.57 -20.56
N ARG A 34 -11.25 0.22 -19.50
CA ARG A 34 -10.10 1.13 -19.45
C ARG A 34 -8.80 0.45 -19.04
N TYR A 35 -8.88 -0.57 -18.19
CA TYR A 35 -7.78 -1.30 -17.62
C TYR A 35 -7.99 -2.81 -17.83
N PRO A 36 -7.66 -3.37 -19.00
CA PRO A 36 -8.01 -4.73 -19.39
C PRO A 36 -7.16 -5.79 -18.68
N ILE A 37 -7.07 -5.73 -17.35
CA ILE A 37 -6.20 -6.61 -16.54
C ILE A 37 -6.63 -8.08 -16.55
N HIS A 38 -7.75 -8.40 -17.20
CA HIS A 38 -8.28 -9.75 -17.39
C HIS A 38 -7.81 -10.40 -18.70
N ASP A 39 -7.27 -9.62 -19.64
CA ASP A 39 -6.93 -10.06 -20.99
C ASP A 39 -5.48 -9.66 -21.36
N PRO A 40 -4.48 -10.42 -20.85
CA PRO A 40 -3.07 -10.07 -20.96
C PRO A 40 -2.47 -10.19 -22.36
N ASP A 41 -3.20 -10.80 -23.29
CA ASP A 41 -2.73 -10.99 -24.66
C ASP A 41 -3.34 -9.96 -25.63
N SER A 42 -4.15 -9.02 -25.12
CA SER A 42 -4.77 -7.96 -25.91
C SER A 42 -3.81 -6.79 -26.23
N PRO A 43 -4.00 -6.09 -27.37
CA PRO A 43 -3.27 -4.86 -27.65
C PRO A 43 -3.48 -3.78 -26.56
N ALA A 44 -4.69 -3.69 -26.01
CA ALA A 44 -5.02 -2.73 -24.96
C ALA A 44 -4.26 -3.01 -23.65
N TRP A 45 -3.99 -4.27 -23.33
CA TRP A 45 -3.08 -4.64 -22.24
C TRP A 45 -1.65 -4.15 -22.52
N ALA A 46 -1.11 -4.43 -23.72
CA ALA A 46 0.25 -4.02 -24.06
C ALA A 46 0.44 -2.49 -23.98
N ASP A 47 -0.56 -1.71 -24.42
CA ASP A 47 -0.57 -0.26 -24.30
C ASP A 47 -0.64 0.21 -22.84
N LEU A 48 -1.42 -0.49 -22.01
CA LEU A 48 -1.50 -0.24 -20.57
C LEU A 48 -0.14 -0.47 -19.89
N ILE A 49 0.51 -1.62 -20.13
CA ILE A 49 1.82 -1.93 -19.56
C ILE A 49 2.86 -0.90 -20.00
N THR A 50 2.90 -0.58 -21.30
CA THR A 50 3.83 0.40 -21.86
C THR A 50 3.69 1.77 -21.17
N ARG A 51 2.46 2.25 -21.00
CA ARG A 51 2.18 3.52 -20.31
C ARG A 51 2.61 3.49 -18.85
N VAL A 52 2.25 2.44 -18.11
CA VAL A 52 2.56 2.35 -16.67
C VAL A 52 4.07 2.28 -16.46
N LYS A 53 4.79 1.50 -17.27
CA LYS A 53 6.26 1.44 -17.21
C LYS A 53 6.90 2.78 -17.51
N ALA A 54 6.43 3.50 -18.53
CA ALA A 54 6.94 4.83 -18.86
C ALA A 54 6.77 5.82 -17.69
N ASP A 55 5.64 5.77 -16.98
CA ASP A 55 5.42 6.58 -15.78
C ASP A 55 6.34 6.17 -14.61
N LEU A 56 6.49 4.86 -14.37
CA LEU A 56 7.38 4.33 -13.32
C LEU A 56 8.85 4.66 -13.59
N ASP A 57 9.29 4.66 -14.84
CA ASP A 57 10.67 5.00 -15.20
C ASP A 57 10.93 6.50 -15.13
N ARG A 58 9.96 7.32 -15.54
CA ARG A 58 10.06 8.78 -15.49
C ARG A 58 9.98 9.31 -14.05
N ASP A 59 9.01 8.83 -13.29
CA ASP A 59 8.60 9.44 -12.03
C ASP A 59 8.70 8.48 -10.84
N GLY A 60 9.04 7.21 -11.01
CA GLY A 60 8.99 6.22 -9.91
C GLY A 60 7.56 5.92 -9.43
N CYS A 61 6.54 6.45 -10.11
CA CYS A 61 5.13 6.34 -9.73
C CYS A 61 4.22 6.42 -10.97
N SER A 62 3.20 5.57 -11.02
CA SER A 62 2.11 5.64 -12.00
C SER A 62 0.76 5.61 -11.28
N VAL A 63 -0.21 6.33 -11.83
CA VAL A 63 -1.60 6.37 -11.32
C VAL A 63 -2.54 5.97 -12.43
N LEU A 64 -3.47 5.08 -12.09
CA LEU A 64 -4.59 4.65 -12.91
C LEU A 64 -5.86 5.27 -12.32
N PRO A 65 -6.31 6.43 -12.82
CA PRO A 65 -7.44 7.14 -12.23
C PRO A 65 -8.74 6.37 -12.41
N ALA A 66 -9.60 6.34 -11.39
CA ALA A 66 -10.86 5.59 -11.43
C ALA A 66 -10.67 4.13 -11.91
N PHE A 67 -9.67 3.46 -11.35
CA PHE A 67 -9.42 2.05 -11.59
C PHE A 67 -10.59 1.18 -11.12
N LEU A 68 -11.18 1.52 -9.97
CA LEU A 68 -12.42 0.87 -9.53
C LEU A 68 -13.61 1.43 -10.30
N THR A 69 -14.57 0.56 -10.63
CA THR A 69 -15.89 0.98 -11.08
C THR A 69 -16.61 1.75 -9.96
N GLY A 70 -17.67 2.50 -10.29
CA GLY A 70 -18.48 3.18 -9.27
C GLY A 70 -19.04 2.22 -8.21
N ALA A 71 -19.47 1.01 -8.62
CA ALA A 71 -19.94 -0.04 -7.72
C ALA A 71 -18.80 -0.63 -6.88
N GLY A 72 -17.65 -0.93 -7.51
CA GLY A 72 -16.47 -1.44 -6.83
C GLY A 72 -15.93 -0.47 -5.77
N LEU A 73 -15.89 0.82 -6.09
CA LEU A 73 -15.52 1.86 -5.13
C LEU A 73 -16.52 1.98 -3.98
N ALA A 74 -17.83 1.97 -4.27
CA ALA A 74 -18.85 2.03 -3.22
C ALA A 74 -18.71 0.85 -2.24
N GLN A 75 -18.52 -0.36 -2.77
CA GLN A 75 -18.28 -1.57 -1.98
C GLN A 75 -16.98 -1.46 -1.15
N ALA A 76 -15.85 -1.16 -1.80
CA ALA A 76 -14.56 -1.08 -1.12
C ALA A 76 -14.56 0.01 -0.04
N LYS A 77 -15.18 1.18 -0.29
CA LYS A 77 -15.30 2.25 0.69
C LYS A 77 -16.15 1.82 1.89
N GLN A 78 -17.26 1.12 1.68
CA GLN A 78 -18.09 0.62 2.77
C GLN A 78 -17.31 -0.38 3.64
N GLU A 79 -16.64 -1.34 3.00
CA GLU A 79 -15.84 -2.37 3.67
C GLU A 79 -14.68 -1.76 4.47
N THR A 80 -13.91 -0.83 3.87
CA THR A 80 -12.76 -0.22 4.57
C THR A 80 -13.20 0.66 5.74
N ASN A 81 -14.31 1.39 5.63
CA ASN A 81 -14.85 2.15 6.76
C ASN A 81 -15.32 1.24 7.90
N ALA A 82 -15.95 0.11 7.60
CA ALA A 82 -16.36 -0.87 8.61
C ALA A 82 -15.15 -1.54 9.32
N LEU A 83 -14.03 -1.67 8.61
CA LEU A 83 -12.81 -2.28 9.13
C LEU A 83 -11.87 -1.29 9.83
N ALA A 84 -11.91 0.00 9.47
CA ALA A 84 -11.01 1.04 10.00
C ALA A 84 -10.91 1.09 11.54
N PRO A 85 -11.99 0.91 12.33
CA PRO A 85 -11.89 0.86 13.79
C PRO A 85 -11.03 -0.28 14.36
N LYS A 86 -10.72 -1.30 13.55
CA LYS A 86 -9.85 -2.43 13.94
C LYS A 86 -8.36 -2.15 13.71
N ALA A 87 -8.01 -0.97 13.19
CA ALA A 87 -6.63 -0.65 12.91
C ALA A 87 -5.80 -0.59 14.19
N PHE A 88 -4.63 -1.21 14.17
CA PHE A 88 -3.64 -1.01 15.22
C PHE A 88 -2.90 0.29 14.95
N PHE A 89 -2.89 1.20 15.94
CA PHE A 89 -2.19 2.47 15.88
C PHE A 89 -0.96 2.43 16.77
N GLN A 90 0.15 2.95 16.26
CA GLN A 90 1.32 3.25 17.07
C GLN A 90 1.69 4.72 16.88
N HIS A 91 1.91 5.41 17.99
CA HIS A 91 2.53 6.73 18.03
C HIS A 91 4.00 6.54 18.41
N LEU A 92 4.90 6.83 17.49
CA LEU A 92 6.33 6.69 17.70
C LEU A 92 7.11 7.80 16.98
N ARG A 93 8.36 8.02 17.40
CA ARG A 93 9.32 8.81 16.64
C ARG A 93 10.27 7.87 15.91
N CYS A 94 10.44 8.08 14.60
CA CYS A 94 11.38 7.33 13.78
C CYS A 94 12.10 8.26 12.80
N ASN A 95 13.33 7.92 12.45
CA ASN A 95 13.99 8.48 11.28
C ASN A 95 13.62 7.66 10.02
N ILE A 96 14.07 8.11 8.86
CA ILE A 96 13.75 7.50 7.57
C ILE A 96 14.40 6.12 7.35
N TYR A 97 15.34 5.73 8.22
CA TYR A 97 16.10 4.48 8.20
C TYR A 97 15.70 3.51 9.33
N ASN A 98 14.73 3.87 10.18
CA ASN A 98 14.35 3.12 11.37
C ASN A 98 15.53 2.75 12.29
N THR A 99 16.57 3.59 12.38
CA THR A 99 17.71 3.38 13.28
C THR A 99 17.54 4.12 14.61
N GLU A 100 18.24 3.66 15.63
CA GLU A 100 18.42 4.40 16.88
C GLU A 100 19.31 5.65 16.67
N PRO A 101 19.21 6.65 17.56
CA PRO A 101 20.14 7.78 17.57
C PRO A 101 21.61 7.34 17.70
N ASP A 102 22.51 8.06 17.03
CA ASP A 102 23.96 7.77 17.07
C ASP A 102 24.76 9.05 17.34
N ASP A 103 25.24 9.22 18.57
CA ASP A 103 25.98 10.41 19.03
C ASP A 103 27.28 10.71 18.24
N ARG A 104 27.69 9.81 17.33
CA ARG A 104 28.84 10.01 16.44
C ARG A 104 28.48 10.76 15.16
N LEU A 105 27.18 10.92 14.85
CA LEU A 105 26.69 11.61 13.67
C LEU A 105 26.36 13.07 13.99
N ALA A 106 26.51 13.95 13.00
CA ALA A 106 26.11 15.35 13.12
C ALA A 106 24.58 15.47 13.29
N ASP A 107 24.13 16.48 14.04
CA ASP A 107 22.70 16.71 14.34
C ASP A 107 21.83 16.87 13.08
N ASP A 108 22.43 17.31 11.97
CA ASP A 108 21.76 17.50 10.69
C ASP A 108 21.85 16.28 9.75
N ASP A 109 22.52 15.19 10.16
CA ASP A 109 22.53 13.93 9.40
C ASP A 109 21.10 13.37 9.27
N PRO A 110 20.65 12.91 8.09
CA PRO A 110 19.31 12.32 7.91
C PRO A 110 18.94 11.21 8.92
N ARG A 111 19.94 10.47 9.42
CA ARG A 111 19.76 9.42 10.43
C ARG A 111 19.50 9.98 11.84
N GLN A 112 19.78 11.25 12.06
CA GLN A 112 19.50 11.97 13.31
C GLN A 112 18.17 12.75 13.27
N LEU A 113 17.49 12.77 12.12
CA LEU A 113 16.22 13.48 11.95
C LEU A 113 15.02 12.56 12.22
N PHE A 114 14.38 12.75 13.37
CA PHE A 114 13.25 11.92 13.85
C PHE A 114 11.90 12.63 13.71
N PHE A 115 10.96 11.95 13.08
CA PHE A 115 9.61 12.43 12.80
C PHE A 115 8.56 11.64 13.58
N GLU A 116 7.46 12.31 13.92
CA GLU A 116 6.29 11.64 14.48
C GLU A 116 5.61 10.79 13.40
N ARG A 117 5.39 9.51 13.71
CA ARG A 117 4.54 8.58 12.96
C ARG A 117 3.31 8.24 13.80
N SER A 118 2.14 8.34 13.19
CA SER A 118 0.84 8.12 13.85
C SER A 118 -0.19 7.41 12.97
N SER A 119 0.24 6.73 11.90
CA SER A 119 -0.65 5.94 11.03
C SER A 119 -0.95 4.55 11.59
N GLY A 120 -2.16 4.06 11.34
CA GLY A 120 -2.61 2.72 11.75
C GLY A 120 -2.84 1.77 10.59
N PHE A 121 -2.87 0.47 10.88
CA PHE A 121 -3.10 -0.57 9.89
C PHE A 121 -4.11 -1.63 10.36
N VAL A 122 -5.06 -1.95 9.48
CA VAL A 122 -5.86 -3.17 9.56
C VAL A 122 -5.11 -4.27 8.82
N THR A 123 -4.85 -5.41 9.47
CA THR A 123 -4.06 -6.53 8.92
C THR A 123 -4.92 -7.49 8.10
N ARG A 124 -4.30 -8.17 7.12
CA ARG A 124 -4.98 -9.08 6.18
C ARG A 124 -5.86 -10.13 6.84
N ASP A 125 -5.40 -10.74 7.92
CA ASP A 125 -6.13 -11.76 8.68
C ASP A 125 -7.44 -11.24 9.33
N THR A 126 -7.67 -9.92 9.35
CA THR A 126 -8.91 -9.31 9.81
C THR A 126 -9.84 -8.87 8.66
N ILE A 127 -9.40 -9.00 7.41
CA ILE A 127 -10.12 -8.60 6.20
C ILE A 127 -10.83 -9.85 5.61
N PRO A 128 -12.17 -9.91 5.63
CA PRO A 128 -12.93 -11.06 5.13
C PRO A 128 -12.64 -11.38 3.66
N ALA A 129 -12.61 -12.68 3.33
CA ALA A 129 -12.23 -13.17 2.00
C ALA A 129 -13.20 -12.79 0.88
N ASP A 130 -14.42 -12.36 1.21
CA ASP A 130 -15.46 -11.88 0.29
C ASP A 130 -15.38 -10.37 -0.01
N THR A 131 -14.45 -9.65 0.64
CA THR A 131 -14.26 -8.22 0.37
C THR A 131 -13.76 -7.95 -1.05
N ALA A 132 -14.12 -6.79 -1.61
CA ALA A 132 -13.66 -6.35 -2.92
C ALA A 132 -12.13 -6.35 -3.03
N LEU A 133 -11.44 -5.89 -1.98
CA LEU A 133 -9.99 -5.78 -1.97
C LEU A 133 -9.29 -7.15 -1.94
N GLN A 134 -9.83 -8.15 -1.22
CA GLN A 134 -9.27 -9.52 -1.27
C GLN A 134 -9.44 -10.13 -2.67
N ARG A 135 -10.59 -9.93 -3.31
CA ARG A 135 -10.86 -10.41 -4.67
C ARG A 135 -9.88 -9.81 -5.70
N ILE A 136 -9.62 -8.51 -5.62
CA ILE A 136 -8.64 -7.84 -6.48
C ILE A 136 -7.23 -8.36 -6.17
N TYR A 137 -6.88 -8.47 -4.89
CA TYR A 137 -5.54 -8.83 -4.45
C TYR A 137 -5.09 -10.21 -4.94
N VAL A 138 -5.96 -11.22 -4.86
CA VAL A 138 -5.61 -12.61 -5.24
C VAL A 138 -5.75 -12.89 -6.74
N SER A 139 -6.36 -11.98 -7.50
CA SER A 139 -6.66 -12.18 -8.92
C SER A 139 -5.40 -12.46 -9.75
N PRO A 140 -5.41 -13.49 -10.63
CA PRO A 140 -4.32 -13.72 -11.57
C PRO A 140 -4.03 -12.51 -12.47
N GLY A 141 -5.09 -11.81 -12.90
CA GLY A 141 -4.97 -10.64 -13.76
C GLY A 141 -4.22 -9.50 -13.07
N MET A 142 -4.56 -9.23 -11.81
CA MET A 142 -3.87 -8.24 -10.98
C MET A 142 -2.40 -8.62 -10.74
N LYS A 143 -2.13 -9.89 -10.39
CA LYS A 143 -0.74 -10.38 -10.21
C LYS A 143 0.09 -10.23 -11.48
N ARG A 144 -0.45 -10.65 -12.63
CA ARG A 144 0.25 -10.52 -13.91
C ARG A 144 0.47 -9.06 -14.29
N PHE A 145 -0.50 -8.19 -14.04
CA PHE A 145 -0.39 -6.76 -14.29
C PHE A 145 0.75 -6.14 -13.46
N VAL A 146 0.81 -6.46 -12.16
CA VAL A 146 1.89 -6.01 -11.26
C VAL A 146 3.25 -6.58 -11.69
N ALA A 147 3.31 -7.85 -12.08
CA ALA A 147 4.55 -8.48 -12.54
C ALA A 147 5.12 -7.79 -13.78
N GLU A 148 4.30 -7.63 -14.82
CA GLU A 148 4.75 -7.05 -16.09
C GLU A 148 5.12 -5.56 -15.96
N CYS A 149 4.39 -4.79 -15.13
CA CYS A 149 4.74 -3.39 -14.87
C CYS A 149 6.09 -3.22 -14.13
N ASN A 150 6.55 -4.26 -13.43
CA ASN A 150 7.80 -4.23 -12.65
C ASN A 150 8.90 -5.12 -13.25
N ASP A 151 8.77 -5.50 -14.52
CA ASP A 151 9.74 -6.35 -15.23
C ASP A 151 10.04 -7.66 -14.49
N GLN A 152 9.01 -8.23 -13.85
CA GLN A 152 9.09 -9.53 -13.18
C GLN A 152 8.41 -10.60 -14.04
N PRO A 153 8.97 -11.82 -14.13
CA PRO A 153 8.32 -12.92 -14.83
C PRO A 153 7.01 -13.33 -14.15
N GLU A 154 6.97 -13.22 -12.83
CA GLU A 154 5.80 -13.44 -12.00
C GLU A 154 5.95 -12.71 -10.66
N VAL A 155 4.84 -12.55 -9.94
CA VAL A 155 4.84 -12.10 -8.54
C VAL A 155 3.92 -12.98 -7.72
N PHE A 156 4.23 -13.07 -6.43
CA PHE A 156 3.49 -13.84 -5.46
C PHE A 156 2.79 -12.88 -4.49
N GLU A 157 1.66 -13.30 -3.95
CA GLU A 157 1.11 -12.66 -2.76
C GLU A 157 2.17 -12.70 -1.65
N TYR A 158 2.27 -11.63 -0.86
CA TYR A 158 3.14 -11.62 0.32
C TYR A 158 2.63 -12.69 1.29
N ALA A 159 3.49 -13.66 1.61
CA ALA A 159 3.10 -14.84 2.39
C ALA A 159 2.89 -14.52 3.88
N ASP A 160 3.32 -13.34 4.30
CA ASP A 160 3.04 -12.78 5.61
C ASP A 160 1.52 -12.76 5.90
N PRO A 161 1.08 -13.34 7.03
CA PRO A 161 -0.34 -13.44 7.35
C PRO A 161 -0.99 -12.08 7.64
N PHE A 162 -0.20 -11.03 7.89
CA PHE A 162 -0.71 -9.70 8.23
C PHE A 162 -0.51 -8.71 7.09
N ALA A 163 0.65 -8.72 6.44
CA ALA A 163 1.10 -7.63 5.58
C ALA A 163 0.75 -7.76 4.08
N GLY A 164 0.19 -8.88 3.62
CA GLY A 164 -0.11 -9.06 2.19
C GLY A 164 -1.16 -8.10 1.63
N LEU A 165 -2.19 -7.81 2.42
CA LEU A 165 -3.21 -6.83 2.11
C LEU A 165 -3.57 -6.10 3.39
N VAL A 166 -3.29 -4.80 3.46
CA VAL A 166 -3.57 -3.99 4.66
C VAL A 166 -4.38 -2.76 4.30
N ILE A 167 -5.15 -2.25 5.27
CA ILE A 167 -5.81 -0.94 5.14
C ILE A 167 -5.07 0.05 6.01
N ASN A 168 -4.33 0.95 5.38
CA ASN A 168 -3.75 2.11 6.03
C ASN A 168 -4.87 3.07 6.44
N THR A 169 -5.04 3.24 7.74
CA THR A 169 -6.10 4.03 8.36
C THR A 169 -5.47 5.26 9.00
N MET A 170 -5.86 6.43 8.52
CA MET A 170 -5.31 7.72 8.96
C MET A 170 -6.46 8.68 9.31
N PRO A 171 -6.97 8.66 10.56
CA PRO A 171 -7.94 9.63 11.04
C PRO A 171 -7.33 11.05 11.13
N PRO A 172 -8.16 12.09 11.30
CA PRO A 172 -7.69 13.46 11.53
C PRO A 172 -6.58 13.56 12.59
N GLY A 173 -5.58 14.38 12.30
CA GLY A 173 -4.41 14.57 13.15
C GLY A 173 -3.27 13.57 12.90
N THR A 174 -3.49 12.47 12.18
CA THR A 174 -2.43 11.48 11.90
C THR A 174 -1.59 11.82 10.68
N GLN A 175 -0.37 11.29 10.63
CA GLN A 175 0.55 11.42 9.50
C GLN A 175 1.42 10.16 9.33
N GLN A 176 1.93 9.95 8.12
CA GLN A 176 2.97 8.97 7.85
C GLN A 176 4.19 9.74 7.36
N PRO A 177 5.22 9.93 8.19
CA PRO A 177 6.32 10.84 7.88
C PRO A 177 7.16 10.31 6.72
N TRP A 178 8.17 11.10 6.33
CA TRP A 178 9.18 10.66 5.38
C TRP A 178 9.73 9.29 5.75
N HIS A 179 9.73 8.36 4.80
CA HIS A 179 10.25 7.01 4.94
C HIS A 179 10.56 6.41 3.57
N TYR A 180 11.17 5.24 3.60
CA TYR A 180 11.27 4.33 2.47
C TYR A 180 10.49 3.05 2.75
N ASP A 181 10.08 2.39 1.68
CA ASP A 181 9.53 1.04 1.78
C ASP A 181 10.63 -0.01 1.69
N THR A 182 10.42 -1.11 2.39
CA THR A 182 11.27 -2.30 2.27
C THR A 182 11.06 -2.99 0.92
N ASN A 183 9.82 -3.03 0.45
CA ASN A 183 9.44 -3.65 -0.83
C ASN A 183 9.83 -2.74 -2.00
N GLU A 184 10.27 -3.35 -3.09
CA GLU A 184 10.72 -2.61 -4.28
C GLU A 184 9.58 -1.90 -5.01
N PHE A 185 8.38 -2.50 -5.01
CA PHE A 185 7.19 -1.93 -5.61
C PHE A 185 5.99 -2.15 -4.69
N ILE A 186 5.18 -1.11 -4.56
CA ILE A 186 3.94 -1.12 -3.79
C ILE A 186 2.80 -0.73 -4.71
N THR A 187 1.69 -1.46 -4.59
CA THR A 187 0.43 -1.09 -5.23
C THR A 187 -0.57 -0.68 -4.17
N THR A 188 -1.22 0.46 -4.35
CA THR A 188 -2.26 0.95 -3.43
C THR A 188 -3.54 1.31 -4.16
N ILE A 189 -4.67 1.19 -3.47
CA ILE A 189 -5.97 1.65 -3.96
C ILE A 189 -6.57 2.56 -2.90
N MET A 190 -6.90 3.79 -3.30
CA MET A 190 -7.50 4.75 -2.39
C MET A 190 -9.01 4.48 -2.28
N THR A 191 -9.52 4.28 -1.07
CA THR A 191 -10.95 3.98 -0.85
C THR A 191 -11.69 5.17 -0.24
N GLN A 192 -10.99 6.04 0.48
CA GLN A 192 -11.54 7.27 1.03
C GLN A 192 -10.48 8.37 1.12
N SER A 193 -10.81 9.56 0.62
CA SER A 193 -10.03 10.77 0.81
C SER A 193 -10.39 11.47 2.11
N PRO A 194 -9.41 12.09 2.78
CA PRO A 194 -9.70 13.04 3.84
C PRO A 194 -10.26 14.33 3.25
N ASP A 195 -10.74 15.23 4.11
CA ASP A 195 -11.22 16.54 3.68
C ASP A 195 -10.05 17.44 3.29
N GLU A 196 -8.97 17.41 4.09
CA GLU A 196 -7.75 18.20 3.88
C GLU A 196 -6.49 17.39 4.25
N GLY A 197 -5.36 17.77 3.67
CA GLY A 197 -4.10 17.08 3.90
C GLY A 197 -4.10 15.65 3.35
N GLY A 198 -3.37 14.73 3.98
CA GLY A 198 -3.27 13.35 3.50
C GLY A 198 -2.68 13.21 2.09
N VAL A 199 -2.00 14.26 1.61
CA VAL A 199 -1.34 14.32 0.30
C VAL A 199 -0.13 13.41 0.32
N PHE A 200 -0.02 12.56 -0.69
CA PHE A 200 1.18 11.75 -0.92
C PHE A 200 2.26 12.66 -1.52
N GLN A 201 3.39 12.78 -0.82
CA GLN A 201 4.53 13.59 -1.25
C GLN A 201 5.74 12.67 -1.40
N TYR A 202 6.52 12.85 -2.47
CA TYR A 202 7.64 11.97 -2.73
C TYR A 202 8.73 12.60 -3.58
N CYS A 203 9.97 12.13 -3.39
CA CYS A 203 11.14 12.50 -4.17
C CYS A 203 11.57 11.27 -5.00
N PRO A 204 11.23 11.21 -6.29
CA PRO A 204 11.55 10.07 -7.15
C PRO A 204 13.04 9.79 -7.20
N ASN A 205 13.43 8.52 -7.00
CA ASN A 205 14.81 8.04 -7.21
C ASN A 205 15.88 8.91 -6.53
N ILE A 206 15.57 9.52 -5.37
CA ILE A 206 16.50 10.39 -4.65
C ILE A 206 17.74 9.61 -4.18
N ARG A 207 17.64 8.28 -4.07
CA ARG A 207 18.76 7.38 -3.79
C ARG A 207 18.81 6.22 -4.80
N THR A 208 19.98 5.59 -4.89
CA THR A 208 20.21 4.42 -5.76
C THR A 208 20.98 3.33 -5.00
N PRO A 209 21.03 2.08 -5.51
CA PRO A 209 21.85 1.04 -4.90
C PRO A 209 23.31 1.49 -4.68
N GLY A 210 23.80 1.37 -3.44
CA GLY A 210 25.15 1.81 -3.06
C GLY A 210 25.33 3.31 -2.88
N ASN A 211 24.29 4.14 -3.08
CA ASN A 211 24.34 5.58 -2.86
C ASN A 211 23.06 6.10 -2.21
N GLU A 212 23.11 6.34 -0.91
CA GLU A 212 22.00 6.87 -0.11
C GLU A 212 21.68 8.34 -0.39
N ASN A 213 22.59 9.10 -1.00
CA ASN A 213 22.45 10.55 -1.22
C ASN A 213 22.10 11.31 0.07
N LEU A 214 22.84 11.06 1.16
CA LEU A 214 22.55 11.62 2.48
C LEU A 214 22.42 13.15 2.47
N ASP A 215 23.27 13.86 1.71
CA ASP A 215 23.21 15.32 1.63
C ASP A 215 21.91 15.82 0.99
N GLY A 216 21.50 15.23 -0.13
CA GLY A 216 20.28 15.60 -0.84
C GLY A 216 19.03 15.26 -0.03
N VAL A 217 19.02 14.07 0.57
CA VAL A 217 17.96 13.62 1.47
C VAL A 217 17.87 14.56 2.69
N GLY A 218 19.00 14.92 3.29
CA GLY A 218 19.03 15.83 4.45
C GLY A 218 18.43 17.20 4.14
N ARG A 219 18.75 17.78 2.98
CA ARG A 219 18.14 19.05 2.54
C ARG A 219 16.62 18.95 2.39
N VAL A 220 16.11 17.85 1.84
CA VAL A 220 14.66 17.62 1.75
C VAL A 220 14.03 17.52 3.14
N LEU A 221 14.63 16.72 4.03
CA LEU A 221 14.11 16.47 5.38
C LEU A 221 14.07 17.74 6.25
N ARG A 222 15.04 18.63 6.09
CA ARG A 222 15.08 19.94 6.78
C ARG A 222 14.22 21.00 6.11
N GLY A 223 13.74 20.76 4.90
CA GLY A 223 12.99 21.73 4.10
C GLY A 223 13.85 22.77 3.40
N ASP A 224 15.17 22.55 3.33
CA ASP A 224 16.13 23.44 2.65
C ASP A 224 15.96 23.37 1.12
N ASP A 225 15.48 22.24 0.60
CA ASP A 225 15.22 22.03 -0.81
C ASP A 225 13.91 21.26 -1.03
N THR A 226 12.92 21.93 -1.61
CA THR A 226 11.62 21.34 -1.96
C THR A 226 11.49 21.05 -3.45
N SER A 227 12.50 21.38 -4.26
CA SER A 227 12.46 21.17 -5.72
C SER A 227 12.31 19.70 -6.16
N PRO A 228 12.83 18.68 -5.44
CA PRO A 228 12.61 17.30 -5.84
C PRO A 228 11.24 16.74 -5.41
N ILE A 229 10.49 17.46 -4.56
CA ILE A 229 9.23 16.97 -3.99
C ILE A 229 8.12 17.08 -5.03
N LYS A 230 7.53 15.93 -5.36
CA LYS A 230 6.29 15.82 -6.12
C LYS A 230 5.12 15.58 -5.18
N GLU A 231 3.99 16.23 -5.47
CA GLU A 231 2.74 16.01 -4.74
C GLU A 231 1.75 15.23 -5.61
N LEU A 232 1.09 14.24 -5.01
CA LEU A 232 0.06 13.45 -5.65
C LEU A 232 -1.20 13.43 -4.80
N ARG A 233 -2.28 13.99 -5.35
CA ARG A 233 -3.62 13.96 -4.78
C ARG A 233 -4.44 12.85 -5.45
N LEU A 234 -4.35 11.66 -4.87
CA LEU A 234 -5.15 10.51 -5.27
C LEU A 234 -6.64 10.76 -4.97
N ARG A 235 -7.50 10.23 -5.83
CA ARG A 235 -8.95 10.21 -5.65
C ARG A 235 -9.41 8.82 -5.22
N PRO A 236 -10.52 8.70 -4.48
CA PRO A 236 -11.14 7.41 -4.22
C PRO A 236 -11.40 6.65 -5.53
N GLY A 237 -10.95 5.40 -5.60
CA GLY A 237 -11.01 4.54 -6.77
C GLY A 237 -9.73 4.51 -7.60
N ASP A 238 -8.78 5.43 -7.38
CA ASP A 238 -7.49 5.42 -8.07
C ASP A 238 -6.62 4.27 -7.57
N LEU A 239 -5.93 3.62 -8.51
CA LEU A 239 -4.82 2.72 -8.22
C LEU A 239 -3.50 3.45 -8.43
N GLN A 240 -2.60 3.34 -7.46
CA GLN A 240 -1.24 3.87 -7.52
C GLN A 240 -0.23 2.72 -7.49
N MET A 241 0.74 2.73 -8.39
CA MET A 241 1.93 1.89 -8.32
C MET A 241 3.15 2.78 -8.13
N PHE A 242 3.99 2.51 -7.12
CA PHE A 242 5.18 3.32 -6.86
C PHE A 242 6.38 2.51 -6.36
N ARG A 243 7.59 2.99 -6.69
CA ARG A 243 8.89 2.38 -6.32
C ARG A 243 9.41 2.99 -5.01
N GLY A 244 8.81 2.58 -3.89
CA GLY A 244 9.05 3.14 -2.55
C GLY A 244 10.45 2.89 -1.97
N ARG A 245 11.20 1.90 -2.47
CA ARG A 245 12.58 1.62 -2.02
C ARG A 245 13.55 2.75 -2.37
N TYR A 246 13.38 3.39 -3.52
CA TYR A 246 14.31 4.42 -4.04
C TYR A 246 13.76 5.84 -3.94
N SER A 247 12.47 5.97 -3.62
CA SER A 247 11.78 7.25 -3.53
C SER A 247 11.45 7.57 -2.09
N LEU A 248 12.03 8.66 -1.56
CA LEU A 248 11.68 9.15 -0.22
C LEU A 248 10.24 9.65 -0.29
N HIS A 249 9.35 9.19 0.60
CA HIS A 249 7.94 9.55 0.50
C HIS A 249 7.26 9.68 1.87
N GLN A 250 6.18 10.46 1.90
CA GLN A 250 5.36 10.68 3.08
C GLN A 250 3.89 10.86 2.70
N VAL A 251 3.02 10.77 3.72
CA VAL A 251 1.65 11.23 3.66
C VAL A 251 1.51 12.36 4.66
N SER A 252 1.29 13.57 4.14
CA SER A 252 1.10 14.78 4.96
C SER A 252 -0.06 14.62 5.94
N ARG A 253 -0.02 15.40 7.03
CA ARG A 253 -1.00 15.30 8.12
C ARG A 253 -2.43 15.41 7.61
N VAL A 254 -3.27 14.46 8.01
CA VAL A 254 -4.71 14.45 7.71
C VAL A 254 -5.42 15.50 8.57
N ARG A 255 -6.31 16.28 7.97
CA ARG A 255 -7.10 17.34 8.60
C ARG A 255 -8.57 17.24 8.17
N GLY A 256 -9.44 17.91 8.91
CA GLY A 256 -10.90 17.78 8.79
C GLY A 256 -11.44 16.70 9.73
N ASP A 257 -12.53 16.07 9.32
CA ASP A 257 -13.26 15.06 10.10
C ASP A 257 -13.19 13.66 9.45
N THR A 258 -12.88 13.60 8.16
CA THR A 258 -12.84 12.36 7.38
C THR A 258 -11.46 11.68 7.44
N ALA A 259 -11.43 10.40 7.79
CA ALA A 259 -10.21 9.59 7.74
C ALA A 259 -9.77 9.29 6.30
N ARG A 260 -8.46 9.33 6.03
CA ARG A 260 -7.86 8.80 4.80
C ARG A 260 -7.72 7.28 4.92
N LEU A 261 -8.31 6.54 3.96
CA LEU A 261 -8.26 5.08 3.92
C LEU A 261 -7.69 4.60 2.58
N THR A 262 -6.58 3.86 2.66
CA THR A 262 -5.87 3.33 1.50
C THR A 262 -5.57 1.85 1.70
N ALA A 263 -5.99 1.01 0.75
CA ALA A 263 -5.58 -0.38 0.70
C ALA A 263 -4.17 -0.48 0.12
N VAL A 264 -3.32 -1.28 0.74
CA VAL A 264 -1.95 -1.56 0.28
C VAL A 264 -1.87 -3.04 -0.06
N LEU A 265 -1.55 -3.33 -1.32
CA LEU A 265 -1.46 -4.66 -1.90
C LEU A 265 0.03 -4.99 -2.06
N ALA A 266 0.55 -5.85 -1.18
CA ALA A 266 1.94 -6.24 -1.19
C ALA A 266 2.13 -7.54 -1.98
N TYR A 267 3.06 -7.50 -2.93
CA TYR A 267 3.48 -8.67 -3.71
C TYR A 267 5.00 -8.87 -3.55
N ALA A 268 5.46 -10.11 -3.73
CA ALA A 268 6.86 -10.50 -3.62
C ALA A 268 7.36 -11.11 -4.92
N LYS A 269 8.67 -10.94 -5.19
CA LYS A 269 9.37 -11.59 -6.32
C LYS A 269 9.59 -13.09 -6.10
N LYS A 270 9.47 -13.56 -4.86
CA LYS A 270 9.68 -14.95 -4.46
C LYS A 270 8.49 -15.42 -3.63
N PRO A 271 8.13 -16.71 -3.70
CA PRO A 271 7.12 -17.27 -2.82
C PRO A 271 7.64 -17.30 -1.37
N GLY A 272 6.71 -17.28 -0.40
CA GLY A 272 7.05 -17.50 1.01
C GLY A 272 7.74 -16.32 1.72
N VAL A 273 7.75 -15.11 1.12
CA VAL A 273 8.33 -13.95 1.78
C VAL A 273 7.43 -13.49 2.93
N VAL A 274 8.03 -13.41 4.12
CA VAL A 274 7.41 -12.97 5.37
C VAL A 274 8.21 -11.78 5.91
N GLY A 275 7.54 -10.81 6.52
CA GLY A 275 8.16 -9.61 7.08
C GLY A 275 9.03 -9.91 8.31
N PRO A 276 10.02 -9.04 8.62
CA PRO A 276 10.84 -9.22 9.82
C PRO A 276 10.02 -9.00 11.09
N VAL A 277 10.35 -9.73 12.15
CA VAL A 277 9.62 -9.73 13.43
C VAL A 277 9.51 -8.33 14.02
N GLU A 278 10.63 -7.60 14.05
CA GLU A 278 10.66 -6.26 14.66
C GLU A 278 9.73 -5.27 13.94
N ARG A 279 9.83 -5.21 12.60
CA ARG A 279 8.97 -4.35 11.79
C ARG A 279 7.50 -4.73 11.90
N THR A 280 7.20 -6.03 11.93
CA THR A 280 5.84 -6.56 12.07
C THR A 280 5.23 -6.15 13.40
N ARG A 281 5.99 -6.32 14.51
CA ARG A 281 5.56 -5.90 15.84
C ARG A 281 5.31 -4.40 15.90
N GLN A 282 6.19 -3.60 15.31
CA GLN A 282 6.03 -2.15 15.24
C GLN A 282 4.76 -1.77 14.45
N LEU A 283 4.54 -2.35 13.27
CA LEU A 283 3.41 -1.96 12.42
C LEU A 283 2.05 -2.47 12.93
N TYR A 284 2.01 -3.64 13.56
CA TYR A 284 0.76 -4.36 13.83
C TYR A 284 0.56 -4.73 15.30
N GLY A 285 1.51 -4.41 16.19
CA GLY A 285 1.43 -4.65 17.63
C GLY A 285 1.58 -6.11 18.06
N ARG A 286 1.74 -7.03 17.09
CA ARG A 286 1.83 -8.47 17.31
C ARG A 286 2.63 -9.13 16.19
N VAL A 287 3.03 -10.37 16.43
CA VAL A 287 3.66 -11.25 15.45
C VAL A 287 2.97 -12.61 15.46
N SER A 288 3.09 -13.36 14.37
CA SER A 288 2.65 -14.77 14.28
C SER A 288 3.85 -15.72 14.30
N GLU A 289 3.58 -17.01 14.43
CA GLU A 289 4.60 -18.07 14.32
C GLU A 289 5.37 -18.00 12.99
N ALA A 290 4.71 -17.67 11.88
CA ALA A 290 5.34 -17.54 10.57
C ALA A 290 6.49 -16.53 10.57
N HIS A 291 6.36 -15.41 11.30
CA HIS A 291 7.41 -14.40 11.41
C HIS A 291 8.61 -14.93 12.19
N ILE A 292 8.37 -15.63 13.31
CA ILE A 292 9.43 -16.20 14.15
C ILE A 292 10.21 -17.27 13.39
N LEU A 293 9.51 -18.11 12.60
CA LEU A 293 10.15 -19.12 11.76
C LEU A 293 10.96 -18.50 10.62
N ALA A 294 10.44 -17.46 9.97
CA ALA A 294 11.12 -16.79 8.87
C ALA A 294 12.40 -16.05 9.33
N GLU A 295 12.37 -15.36 10.48
CA GLU A 295 13.54 -14.66 11.03
C GLU A 295 14.70 -15.61 11.32
N ARG A 296 14.41 -16.80 11.84
CA ARG A 296 15.42 -17.84 12.07
C ARG A 296 16.08 -18.35 10.79
N ALA A 297 15.41 -18.22 9.64
CA ALA A 297 15.90 -18.68 8.35
C ALA A 297 16.67 -17.61 7.54
N GLN A 298 16.53 -16.32 7.87
CA GLN A 298 16.98 -15.19 7.04
C GLN A 298 18.34 -14.56 7.43
N ALA A 299 19.13 -15.20 8.29
CA ALA A 299 20.37 -14.61 8.83
C ALA A 299 21.48 -14.26 7.79
N ASP A 300 21.32 -14.59 6.49
CA ASP A 300 22.43 -14.62 5.51
C ASP A 300 22.30 -13.73 4.25
N SER A 301 21.39 -12.73 4.14
CA SER A 301 21.23 -11.96 2.88
C SER A 301 21.34 -10.43 2.99
N TYR A 302 22.56 -9.86 3.10
CA TYR A 302 22.79 -8.40 3.11
C TYR A 302 23.13 -7.87 1.70
N ASP A 303 22.49 -6.76 1.27
CA ASP A 303 22.66 -6.13 -0.05
C ASP A 303 23.40 -4.78 -0.01
N GLY A 304 23.93 -4.37 1.15
CA GLY A 304 24.77 -3.17 1.28
C GLY A 304 24.05 -1.87 1.62
N LEU A 305 22.71 -1.82 1.59
CA LEU A 305 21.94 -0.65 2.01
C LEU A 305 21.65 -0.65 3.52
N ILE A 306 21.47 0.54 4.10
CA ILE A 306 21.04 0.66 5.50
C ILE A 306 19.58 0.16 5.57
N ARG A 307 19.36 -0.88 6.37
CA ARG A 307 18.06 -1.52 6.58
C ARG A 307 17.21 -0.76 7.59
#